data_AF-A0A519WLK0-F1
#
_entry.id   AF-A0A519WLK0-F1
#
_cell.length_a   1.000
_cell.length_b   1.000
_cell.length_c   1.000
_cell.angle_alpha   90.00
_cell.angle_beta   90.00
_cell.angle_gamma   90.00
#
_symmetry.space_group_name_H-M   'P 1'
#
loop_
_entity.id
_entity.type
_entity.pdbx_description
1 polymer ?
#
loop_
_entity_poly.entity_id
_entity_poly.type
_entity_poly.pdbx_seq_one_letter_code
_entity_poly.pdbx_strand_id
1 'polypeptide(L)'
;MKDYFDLQNEKFFDFLEDTFNIKKSKNWEDIAKSITIVKMKRTYRVFAELYPRKFDYLNELKKAHTDFSTLHWGNLRGSNIIQDVSRFSLYSEKIIVFHPLQNPAVTNPNIDPGRNPKKWIPDFLEALYFYIVIQKWVRSGIVKIIINPIDYDFELGNNFFKMTTDRINSVGTGKLFAEQKDETTDAMAYQFAHAFKGSKEKVIADLLALGNPILEHEEATDLAERMINQREFLNPLYNNLNIPMTGGMIFSSKGGGSMEAIQMLAEATGSSIFTPDKGNWGQLKRLDNLDFSLYCKVVSNVKLNLN
;
A
#
# COMPACT_ATOMS: atom_id res chain seq x y z
N MET A 1 -7.44 -22.49 11.36
CA MET A 1 -6.66 -23.24 10.36
C MET A 1 -6.01 -22.23 9.43
N LYS A 2 -4.74 -22.39 9.06
CA LYS A 2 -4.06 -21.49 8.12
C LYS A 2 -4.58 -21.73 6.71
N ASP A 3 -4.91 -20.65 5.99
CA ASP A 3 -5.32 -20.74 4.58
C ASP A 3 -4.12 -20.55 3.64
N TYR A 4 -4.39 -20.50 2.34
CA TYR A 4 -3.35 -20.34 1.34
C TYR A 4 -2.52 -19.07 1.54
N PHE A 5 -3.15 -17.93 1.85
CA PHE A 5 -2.44 -16.67 2.06
C PHE A 5 -1.51 -16.77 3.26
N ASP A 6 -1.99 -17.34 4.36
CA ASP A 6 -1.17 -17.51 5.57
C ASP A 6 0.08 -18.35 5.26
N LEU A 7 -0.11 -19.48 4.54
CA LEU A 7 0.99 -20.38 4.19
C LEU A 7 2.00 -19.75 3.22
N GLN A 8 1.55 -19.01 2.20
CA GLN A 8 2.48 -18.36 1.26
C GLN A 8 3.19 -17.17 1.90
N ASN A 9 2.51 -16.38 2.74
CA ASN A 9 3.14 -15.29 3.47
C ASN A 9 4.23 -15.80 4.39
N GLU A 10 4.01 -16.91 5.12
CA GLU A 10 5.05 -17.50 5.97
C GLU A 10 6.30 -17.88 5.20
N LYS A 11 6.15 -18.59 4.07
CA LYS A 11 7.27 -18.92 3.19
C LYS A 11 7.98 -17.67 2.68
N PHE A 12 7.22 -16.62 2.36
CA PHE A 12 7.79 -15.38 1.88
C PHE A 12 8.56 -14.62 2.98
N PHE A 13 8.03 -14.58 4.20
CA PHE A 13 8.73 -14.02 5.36
C PHE A 13 10.06 -14.72 5.59
N ASP A 14 10.06 -16.06 5.64
CA ASP A 14 11.28 -16.85 5.85
C ASP A 14 12.30 -16.60 4.72
N PHE A 15 11.83 -16.55 3.47
CA PHE A 15 12.68 -16.22 2.33
C PHE A 15 13.30 -14.82 2.44
N LEU A 16 12.53 -13.80 2.84
CA LEU A 16 13.04 -12.43 3.01
C LEU A 16 14.03 -12.35 4.17
N GLU A 17 13.73 -13.00 5.29
CA GLU A 17 14.60 -13.07 6.46
C GLU A 17 15.99 -13.64 6.10
N ASP A 18 16.02 -14.75 5.36
CA ASP A 18 17.25 -15.37 4.90
C ASP A 18 17.97 -14.54 3.83
N THR A 19 17.23 -14.00 2.86
CA THR A 19 17.81 -13.28 1.71
C THR A 19 18.47 -11.97 2.13
N PHE A 20 17.86 -11.26 3.10
CA PHE A 20 18.29 -9.93 3.55
C PHE A 20 18.91 -9.94 4.96
N ASN A 21 19.17 -11.12 5.53
CA ASN A 21 19.76 -11.29 6.85
C ASN A 21 19.03 -10.53 7.97
N ILE A 22 17.70 -10.36 7.85
CA ILE A 22 16.92 -9.44 8.69
C ILE A 22 17.12 -9.73 10.19
N LYS A 23 17.12 -11.01 10.60
CA LYS A 23 17.33 -11.43 11.99
C LYS A 23 18.76 -11.23 12.51
N LYS A 24 19.75 -11.20 11.62
CA LYS A 24 21.18 -11.06 11.96
C LYS A 24 21.65 -9.61 11.92
N SER A 25 20.92 -8.75 11.21
CA SER A 25 21.20 -7.31 11.13
C SER A 25 20.98 -6.62 12.47
N LYS A 26 21.87 -5.69 12.82
CA LYS A 26 21.78 -4.92 14.07
C LYS A 26 20.99 -3.64 13.88
N ASN A 27 20.98 -3.10 12.66
CA ASN A 27 20.30 -1.86 12.30
C ASN A 27 19.79 -1.88 10.86
N TRP A 28 19.08 -0.82 10.45
CA TRP A 28 18.56 -0.66 9.10
C TRP A 28 19.62 -0.57 8.02
N GLU A 29 20.81 -0.04 8.33
CA GLU A 29 21.90 0.07 7.36
C GLU A 29 22.45 -1.30 6.97
N ASP A 30 22.54 -2.24 7.91
CA ASP A 30 22.95 -3.62 7.64
C ASP A 30 21.99 -4.28 6.64
N ILE A 31 20.69 -4.05 6.80
CA ILE A 31 19.66 -4.54 5.88
C ILE A 31 19.81 -3.85 4.52
N ALA A 32 19.91 -2.52 4.48
CA ALA A 32 20.06 -1.76 3.24
C ALA A 32 21.28 -2.17 2.41
N LYS A 33 22.44 -2.36 3.07
CA LYS A 33 23.68 -2.86 2.43
C LYS A 33 23.52 -4.26 1.86
N SER A 34 22.63 -5.07 2.43
CA SER A 34 22.34 -6.41 1.94
C SER A 34 21.51 -6.43 0.66
N ILE A 35 20.85 -5.32 0.31
CA ILE A 35 19.98 -5.21 -0.86
C ILE A 35 20.83 -5.06 -2.12
N THR A 36 20.64 -5.99 -3.05
CA THR A 36 21.30 -5.98 -4.36
C THR A 36 20.29 -6.26 -5.45
N ILE A 37 20.57 -5.81 -6.68
CA ILE A 37 19.72 -6.08 -7.85
C ILE A 37 19.50 -7.59 -8.05
N VAL A 38 20.51 -8.42 -7.77
CA VAL A 38 20.41 -9.88 -7.88
C VAL A 38 19.39 -10.44 -6.88
N LYS A 39 19.44 -10.00 -5.61
CA LYS A 39 18.48 -10.41 -4.59
C LYS A 39 17.08 -9.89 -4.86
N MET A 40 16.95 -8.66 -5.35
CA MET A 40 15.66 -8.11 -5.77
C MET A 40 15.02 -8.96 -6.88
N LYS A 41 15.77 -9.26 -7.96
CA LYS A 41 15.28 -10.14 -9.03
C LYS A 41 14.85 -11.51 -8.50
N ARG A 42 15.64 -12.10 -7.61
CA ARG A 42 15.31 -13.38 -6.97
C ARG A 42 14.02 -13.27 -6.16
N THR A 43 13.84 -12.19 -5.42
CA THR A 43 12.64 -11.94 -4.60
C THR A 43 11.39 -11.86 -5.47
N TYR A 44 11.44 -11.09 -6.55
CA TYR A 44 10.33 -11.01 -7.50
C TYR A 44 9.99 -12.36 -8.14
N ARG A 45 11.01 -13.17 -8.48
CA ARG A 45 10.79 -14.53 -9.00
C ARG A 45 10.08 -15.42 -7.99
N VAL A 46 10.59 -15.48 -6.75
CA VAL A 46 9.97 -16.27 -5.67
C VAL A 46 8.55 -15.77 -5.40
N PHE A 47 8.33 -14.46 -5.41
CA PHE A 47 7.01 -13.88 -5.20
C PHE A 47 6.02 -14.32 -6.29
N ALA A 48 6.42 -14.32 -7.56
CA ALA A 48 5.59 -14.81 -8.66
C ALA A 48 5.33 -16.33 -8.60
N GLU A 49 6.25 -17.12 -8.04
CA GLU A 49 6.06 -18.56 -7.81
C GLU A 49 5.06 -18.82 -6.67
N LEU A 50 5.15 -18.06 -5.58
CA LEU A 50 4.25 -18.17 -4.44
C LEU A 50 2.84 -17.70 -4.79
N TYR A 51 2.72 -16.66 -5.63
CA TYR A 51 1.45 -16.07 -6.06
C TYR A 51 1.32 -16.11 -7.59
N PRO A 52 0.98 -17.27 -8.17
CA PRO A 52 0.89 -17.41 -9.61
C PRO A 52 -0.35 -16.72 -10.19
N ARG A 53 -0.23 -16.17 -11.40
CA ARG A 53 -1.35 -15.50 -12.08
C ARG A 53 -2.62 -16.35 -12.22
N LYS A 54 -2.46 -17.66 -12.49
CA LYS A 54 -3.57 -18.59 -12.71
C LYS A 54 -3.99 -19.25 -11.39
N PHE A 55 -4.46 -18.44 -10.44
CA PHE A 55 -4.99 -18.89 -9.16
C PHE A 55 -6.24 -18.10 -8.80
N ASP A 56 -7.25 -18.78 -8.26
CA ASP A 56 -8.53 -18.17 -7.90
C ASP A 56 -8.44 -17.50 -6.51
N TYR A 57 -7.83 -16.32 -6.48
CA TYR A 57 -7.65 -15.53 -5.26
C TYR A 57 -8.97 -15.09 -4.63
N LEU A 58 -10.01 -14.86 -5.44
CA LEU A 58 -11.30 -14.40 -4.94
C LEU A 58 -12.00 -15.52 -4.14
N ASN A 59 -12.01 -16.73 -4.66
CA ASN A 59 -12.59 -17.86 -3.95
C ASN A 59 -11.78 -18.23 -2.70
N GLU A 60 -10.44 -18.10 -2.76
CA GLU A 60 -9.61 -18.27 -1.57
C GLU A 60 -9.90 -17.20 -0.51
N LEU A 61 -10.06 -15.94 -0.94
CA LEU A 61 -10.39 -14.83 -0.05
C LEU A 61 -11.74 -15.02 0.66
N LYS A 62 -12.74 -15.58 -0.01
CA LYS A 62 -14.05 -15.90 0.60
C LYS A 62 -13.93 -16.90 1.75
N LYS A 63 -12.91 -17.77 1.77
CA LYS A 63 -12.65 -18.68 2.90
C LYS A 63 -12.14 -17.95 4.13
N ALA A 64 -11.58 -16.76 3.95
CA ALA A 64 -11.14 -15.89 5.03
C ALA A 64 -12.29 -15.08 5.64
N HIS A 65 -13.55 -15.39 5.31
CA HIS A 65 -14.72 -14.72 5.88
C HIS A 65 -14.74 -14.87 7.41
N THR A 66 -14.73 -13.74 8.12
CA THR A 66 -14.86 -13.70 9.57
C THR A 66 -15.81 -12.58 9.97
N ASP A 67 -16.62 -12.82 11.00
CA ASP A 67 -17.64 -11.86 11.44
C ASP A 67 -17.08 -10.54 11.99
N PHE A 68 -15.79 -10.49 12.38
CA PHE A 68 -15.13 -9.33 12.99
C PHE A 68 -13.80 -8.95 12.32
N SER A 69 -13.85 -8.73 11.00
CA SER A 69 -12.70 -8.26 10.22
C SER A 69 -12.91 -6.88 9.60
N THR A 70 -11.81 -6.16 9.40
CA THR A 70 -11.77 -4.89 8.66
C THR A 70 -10.83 -5.02 7.47
N LEU A 71 -11.25 -4.54 6.30
CA LEU A 71 -10.42 -4.33 5.12
C LEU A 71 -9.80 -2.94 5.16
N HIS A 72 -8.46 -2.86 5.18
CA HIS A 72 -7.73 -1.61 5.04
C HIS A 72 -7.76 -1.12 3.60
N TRP A 73 -8.31 0.09 3.43
CA TRP A 73 -8.35 0.80 2.16
C TRP A 73 -7.55 2.09 2.28
N GLY A 74 -6.29 2.07 1.86
CA GLY A 74 -5.47 3.27 1.83
C GLY A 74 -4.03 2.97 1.49
N ASN A 75 -3.18 3.99 1.45
CA ASN A 75 -1.79 3.81 1.04
C ASN A 75 -1.01 2.90 2.02
N LEU A 76 -0.49 1.78 1.51
CA LEU A 76 0.31 0.83 2.28
C LEU A 76 1.76 1.30 2.36
N ARG A 77 2.05 2.13 3.36
CA ARG A 77 3.42 2.58 3.69
C ARG A 77 3.89 1.90 4.95
N GLY A 78 5.11 1.37 4.94
CA GLY A 78 5.72 0.79 6.14
C GLY A 78 5.80 1.78 7.30
N SER A 79 5.92 3.08 7.00
CA SER A 79 6.01 4.15 8.00
C SER A 79 4.70 4.36 8.78
N ASN A 80 3.55 4.10 8.14
CA ASN A 80 2.24 4.44 8.70
C ASN A 80 1.43 3.19 9.08
N ILE A 81 1.71 2.03 8.47
CA ILE A 81 0.91 0.82 8.65
C ILE A 81 0.81 0.37 10.11
N ILE A 82 1.85 0.59 10.92
CA ILE A 82 1.82 0.22 12.34
C ILE A 82 0.82 1.09 13.11
N GLN A 83 0.74 2.39 12.79
CA GLN A 83 -0.22 3.30 13.40
C GLN A 83 -1.64 2.93 13.00
N ASP A 84 -1.84 2.62 11.72
CA ASP A 84 -3.12 2.14 11.18
C ASP A 84 -3.56 0.85 11.88
N VAL A 85 -2.70 -0.15 11.90
CA VAL A 85 -2.99 -1.46 12.51
C VAL A 85 -3.27 -1.33 13.99
N SER A 86 -2.48 -0.55 14.72
CA SER A 86 -2.69 -0.34 16.16
C SER A 86 -4.03 0.34 16.47
N ARG A 87 -4.47 1.27 15.61
CA ARG A 87 -5.77 1.94 15.76
C ARG A 87 -6.91 1.00 15.43
N PHE A 88 -6.80 0.22 14.35
CA PHE A 88 -7.91 -0.60 13.86
C PHE A 88 -8.05 -1.92 14.61
N SER A 89 -6.99 -2.39 15.27
CA SER A 89 -7.07 -3.56 16.14
C SER A 89 -7.96 -3.34 17.37
N LEU A 90 -8.34 -2.09 17.67
CA LEU A 90 -9.32 -1.76 18.71
C LEU A 90 -10.77 -2.07 18.29
N TYR A 91 -11.03 -2.19 16.98
CA TYR A 91 -12.38 -2.34 16.42
C TYR A 91 -12.56 -3.64 15.62
N SER A 92 -11.52 -4.48 15.53
CA SER A 92 -11.55 -5.72 14.75
C SER A 92 -10.56 -6.73 15.29
N GLU A 93 -10.93 -8.00 15.23
CA GLU A 93 -10.04 -9.11 15.57
C GLU A 93 -9.00 -9.33 14.48
N LYS A 94 -9.35 -8.99 13.23
CA LYS A 94 -8.50 -9.18 12.07
C LYS A 94 -8.55 -7.98 11.13
N ILE A 95 -7.38 -7.55 10.66
CA ILE A 95 -7.22 -6.48 9.69
C ILE A 95 -6.66 -7.10 8.41
N ILE A 96 -7.43 -7.03 7.34
CA ILE A 96 -7.04 -7.48 6.01
C ILE A 96 -6.32 -6.33 5.32
N VAL A 97 -5.10 -6.59 4.87
CA VAL A 97 -4.27 -5.63 4.13
C VAL A 97 -3.81 -6.27 2.83
N PHE A 98 -3.65 -5.46 1.78
CA PHE A 98 -3.12 -5.96 0.52
C PHE A 98 -1.61 -6.18 0.61
N HIS A 99 -1.12 -7.09 -0.22
CA HIS A 99 0.30 -7.35 -0.35
C HIS A 99 0.98 -6.16 -1.05
N PRO A 100 1.99 -5.51 -0.44
CA PRO A 100 2.61 -4.29 -0.97
C PRO A 100 3.51 -4.54 -2.19
N LEU A 101 4.04 -5.74 -2.38
CA LEU A 101 4.98 -6.00 -3.49
C LEU A 101 4.25 -6.20 -4.82
N GLN A 102 4.71 -5.53 -5.88
CA GLN A 102 4.22 -5.81 -7.23
C GLN A 102 4.58 -7.22 -7.70
N ASN A 103 3.63 -7.94 -8.31
CA ASN A 103 3.90 -9.25 -8.89
C ASN A 103 4.29 -9.16 -10.38
N PRO A 104 5.47 -9.65 -10.79
CA PRO A 104 5.87 -9.73 -12.19
C PRO A 104 4.85 -10.44 -13.09
N ALA A 105 4.17 -11.48 -12.58
CA ALA A 105 3.25 -12.30 -13.35
C ALA A 105 2.04 -11.54 -13.92
N VAL A 106 1.68 -10.41 -13.31
CA VAL A 106 0.57 -9.53 -13.71
C VAL A 106 1.06 -8.14 -14.13
N THR A 107 2.37 -7.95 -14.27
CA THR A 107 2.96 -6.67 -14.68
C THR A 107 3.19 -6.65 -16.19
N ASN A 108 3.09 -5.46 -16.80
CA ASN A 108 3.41 -5.29 -18.22
C ASN A 108 4.87 -5.73 -18.49
N PRO A 109 5.13 -6.60 -19.48
CA PRO A 109 6.46 -7.12 -19.78
C PRO A 109 7.55 -6.07 -20.01
N ASN A 110 7.19 -4.88 -20.51
CA ASN A 110 8.13 -3.79 -20.81
C ASN A 110 8.67 -3.12 -19.56
N ILE A 111 7.93 -3.19 -18.46
CA ILE A 111 8.32 -2.65 -17.16
C ILE A 111 8.41 -3.75 -16.12
N ASP A 112 8.44 -5.03 -16.50
CA ASP A 112 8.47 -6.15 -15.56
C ASP A 112 9.62 -6.03 -14.54
N PRO A 113 9.38 -6.18 -13.22
CA PRO A 113 10.41 -6.01 -12.19
C PRO A 113 11.51 -7.08 -12.22
N GLY A 114 11.24 -8.28 -12.75
CA GLY A 114 12.26 -9.30 -12.97
C GLY A 114 13.24 -8.92 -14.09
N ARG A 115 12.75 -8.26 -15.14
CA ARG A 115 13.55 -7.76 -16.28
C ARG A 115 14.19 -6.40 -15.99
N ASN A 116 13.46 -5.50 -15.32
CA ASN A 116 13.81 -4.08 -15.10
C ASN A 116 13.89 -3.71 -13.60
N PRO A 117 14.59 -4.46 -12.73
CA PRO A 117 14.53 -4.28 -11.28
C PRO A 117 14.99 -2.90 -10.80
N LYS A 118 15.87 -2.23 -11.55
CA LYS A 118 16.34 -0.87 -11.21
C LYS A 118 15.21 0.15 -11.18
N LYS A 119 14.20 0.00 -12.05
CA LYS A 119 13.03 0.89 -12.06
C LYS A 119 12.15 0.69 -10.83
N TRP A 120 12.19 -0.50 -10.22
CA TRP A 120 11.33 -0.89 -9.10
C TRP A 120 12.03 -0.82 -7.74
N ILE A 121 13.16 -0.11 -7.64
CA ILE A 121 13.85 0.05 -6.36
C ILE A 121 12.92 0.71 -5.33
N PRO A 122 12.22 1.82 -5.62
CA PRO A 122 11.35 2.43 -4.61
C PRO A 122 10.25 1.50 -4.10
N ASP A 123 9.50 0.86 -5.01
CA ASP A 123 8.45 -0.11 -4.69
C ASP A 123 8.98 -1.28 -3.84
N PHE A 124 10.15 -1.81 -4.22
CA PHE A 124 10.79 -2.90 -3.49
C PHE A 124 11.20 -2.49 -2.06
N LEU A 125 11.78 -1.30 -1.91
CA LEU A 125 12.21 -0.81 -0.59
C LEU A 125 11.00 -0.60 0.32
N GLU A 126 9.92 -0.01 -0.20
CA GLU A 126 8.67 0.17 0.55
C GLU A 126 8.06 -1.17 0.97
N ALA A 127 7.96 -2.12 0.04
CA ALA A 127 7.45 -3.45 0.34
C ALA A 127 8.31 -4.17 1.39
N LEU A 128 9.65 -4.20 1.22
CA LEU A 128 10.55 -4.84 2.17
C LEU A 128 10.46 -4.22 3.57
N TYR A 129 10.41 -2.89 3.64
CA TYR A 129 10.23 -2.19 4.92
C TYR A 129 8.89 -2.54 5.57
N PHE A 130 7.80 -2.54 4.80
CA PHE A 130 6.48 -2.99 5.25
C PHE A 130 6.53 -4.39 5.85
N TYR A 131 7.17 -5.37 5.19
CA TYR A 131 7.31 -6.73 5.74
C TYR A 131 8.00 -6.75 7.10
N ILE A 132 9.12 -6.03 7.20
CA ILE A 132 9.94 -6.05 8.42
C ILE A 132 9.13 -5.51 9.59
N VAL A 133 8.37 -4.43 9.40
CA VAL A 133 7.60 -3.81 10.48
C VAL A 133 6.33 -4.59 10.83
N ILE A 134 5.64 -5.17 9.83
CA ILE A 134 4.32 -5.79 10.04
C ILE A 134 4.40 -7.23 10.55
N GLN A 135 5.53 -7.92 10.39
CA GLN A 135 5.66 -9.37 10.62
C GLN A 135 5.09 -9.87 11.94
N LYS A 136 5.22 -9.09 13.04
CA LYS A 136 4.76 -9.49 14.37
C LYS A 136 3.24 -9.53 14.44
N TRP A 137 2.58 -8.58 13.80
CA TRP A 137 1.12 -8.49 13.72
C TRP A 137 0.52 -9.58 12.82
N VAL A 138 1.27 -9.98 11.78
CA VAL A 138 0.86 -11.11 10.94
C VAL A 138 0.99 -12.42 11.70
N ARG A 139 2.14 -12.65 12.35
CA ARG A 139 2.39 -13.87 13.14
C ARG A 139 1.44 -14.02 14.33
N SER A 140 0.94 -12.92 14.91
CA SER A 140 -0.08 -12.96 15.95
C SER A 140 -1.51 -13.18 15.43
N GLY A 141 -1.72 -13.17 14.11
CA GLY A 141 -3.03 -13.34 13.48
C GLY A 141 -3.90 -12.08 13.44
N ILE A 142 -3.40 -10.93 13.93
CA ILE A 142 -4.10 -9.65 13.92
C ILE A 142 -4.17 -9.09 12.49
N VAL A 143 -3.10 -9.25 11.71
CA VAL A 143 -3.04 -8.78 10.32
C VAL A 143 -3.04 -9.95 9.36
N LYS A 144 -3.90 -9.92 8.35
CA LYS A 144 -3.91 -10.86 7.23
C LYS A 144 -3.49 -10.14 5.96
N ILE A 145 -2.36 -10.55 5.38
CA ILE A 145 -1.89 -10.03 4.11
C ILE A 145 -2.51 -10.86 2.98
N ILE A 146 -3.18 -10.23 2.04
CA ILE A 146 -3.80 -10.89 0.88
C ILE A 146 -3.28 -10.32 -0.43
N ILE A 147 -3.33 -11.11 -1.49
CA ILE A 147 -3.26 -10.57 -2.84
C ILE A 147 -4.57 -9.86 -3.15
N ASN A 148 -4.52 -8.70 -3.81
CA ASN A 148 -5.71 -8.08 -4.38
C ASN A 148 -6.17 -8.92 -5.60
N PRO A 149 -7.32 -9.63 -5.54
CA PRO A 149 -7.76 -10.49 -6.64
C PRO A 149 -7.96 -9.72 -7.95
N ILE A 150 -8.29 -8.44 -7.84
CA ILE A 150 -8.59 -7.55 -8.97
C ILE A 150 -7.34 -7.25 -9.81
N ASP A 151 -6.15 -7.29 -9.19
CA ASP A 151 -4.89 -7.13 -9.93
C ASP A 151 -4.52 -8.37 -10.76
N TYR A 152 -5.21 -9.50 -10.54
CA TYR A 152 -4.90 -10.80 -11.15
C TYR A 152 -5.97 -11.25 -12.15
N ASP A 153 -7.21 -10.85 -11.91
CA ASP A 153 -8.32 -11.00 -12.86
C ASP A 153 -8.51 -9.69 -13.64
N PHE A 154 -7.97 -9.66 -14.87
CA PHE A 154 -7.99 -8.48 -15.72
C PHE A 154 -9.39 -8.14 -16.25
N GLU A 155 -10.28 -9.13 -16.41
CA GLU A 155 -11.65 -8.86 -16.83
C GLU A 155 -12.41 -8.17 -15.69
N LEU A 156 -12.27 -8.69 -14.46
CA LEU A 156 -12.81 -8.06 -13.27
C LEU A 156 -12.23 -6.66 -13.03
N GLY A 157 -10.91 -6.51 -13.18
CA GLY A 157 -10.23 -5.22 -13.09
C GLY A 157 -10.75 -4.19 -14.10
N ASN A 158 -10.93 -4.59 -15.36
CA ASN A 158 -11.48 -3.71 -16.39
C ASN A 158 -12.92 -3.29 -16.10
N ASN A 159 -13.74 -4.19 -15.54
CA ASN A 159 -15.11 -3.86 -15.14
C ASN A 159 -15.13 -2.80 -14.04
N PHE A 160 -14.32 -2.96 -13.00
CA PHE A 160 -14.23 -1.94 -11.93
C PHE A 160 -13.64 -0.63 -12.43
N PHE A 161 -12.66 -0.67 -13.33
CA PHE A 161 -12.12 0.54 -13.95
C PHE A 161 -13.21 1.33 -14.68
N LYS A 162 -14.07 0.64 -15.43
CA LYS A 162 -15.22 1.27 -16.11
C LYS A 162 -16.19 1.90 -15.11
N MET A 163 -16.61 1.15 -14.08
CA MET A 163 -17.53 1.65 -13.05
C MET A 163 -16.97 2.89 -12.34
N THR A 164 -15.69 2.83 -11.99
CA THR A 164 -14.98 3.94 -11.32
C THR A 164 -14.95 5.18 -12.22
N THR A 165 -14.66 4.99 -13.51
CA THR A 165 -14.62 6.07 -14.51
C THR A 165 -15.99 6.71 -14.65
N ASP A 166 -17.05 5.92 -14.77
CA ASP A 166 -18.43 6.40 -14.90
C ASP A 166 -18.84 7.23 -13.66
N ARG A 167 -18.49 6.77 -12.44
CA ARG A 167 -18.76 7.52 -11.20
C ARG A 167 -17.94 8.80 -11.09
N ILE A 168 -16.65 8.76 -11.39
CA ILE A 168 -15.80 9.96 -11.32
C ILE A 168 -16.31 11.03 -12.28
N ASN A 169 -16.73 10.63 -13.48
CA ASN A 169 -17.31 11.53 -14.47
C ASN A 169 -18.64 12.14 -14.01
N SER A 170 -19.47 11.40 -13.28
CA SER A 170 -20.76 11.91 -12.78
C SER A 170 -20.62 12.90 -11.61
N VAL A 171 -19.62 12.72 -10.75
CA VAL A 171 -19.35 13.64 -9.62
C VAL A 171 -18.61 14.92 -10.04
N GLY A 172 -17.86 14.84 -11.14
CA GLY A 172 -17.00 15.92 -11.64
C GLY A 172 -15.57 15.80 -11.10
N THR A 173 -14.63 15.58 -12.01
CA THR A 173 -13.20 15.34 -11.70
C THR A 173 -12.59 16.44 -10.85
N GLY A 174 -12.84 17.72 -11.17
CA GLY A 174 -12.27 18.86 -10.44
C GLY A 174 -12.65 18.90 -8.96
N LYS A 175 -13.86 18.46 -8.60
CA LYS A 175 -14.31 18.41 -7.20
C LYS A 175 -13.56 17.35 -6.40
N LEU A 176 -13.41 16.15 -6.95
CA LEU A 176 -12.68 15.07 -6.29
C LEU A 176 -11.19 15.40 -6.15
N PHE A 177 -10.58 15.99 -7.19
CA PHE A 177 -9.18 16.44 -7.13
C PHE A 177 -8.97 17.50 -6.05
N ALA A 178 -9.87 18.48 -5.93
CA ALA A 178 -9.75 19.52 -4.92
C ALA A 178 -9.81 18.96 -3.49
N GLU A 179 -10.69 17.98 -3.24
CA GLU A 179 -10.84 17.35 -1.93
C GLU A 179 -9.66 16.46 -1.54
N GLN A 180 -8.95 15.90 -2.52
CA GLN A 180 -7.81 14.99 -2.33
C GLN A 180 -6.45 15.66 -2.57
N LYS A 181 -6.43 16.97 -2.86
CA LYS A 181 -5.22 17.70 -3.25
C LYS A 181 -4.13 17.54 -2.21
N ASP A 182 -4.42 17.83 -0.94
CA ASP A 182 -3.42 17.77 0.13
C ASP A 182 -2.84 16.37 0.30
N GLU A 183 -3.67 15.33 0.30
CA GLU A 183 -3.21 13.94 0.45
C GLU A 183 -2.36 13.49 -0.73
N THR A 184 -2.73 13.94 -1.93
CA THR A 184 -1.96 13.67 -3.15
C THR A 184 -0.61 14.38 -3.11
N THR A 185 -0.59 15.64 -2.66
CA THR A 185 0.64 16.42 -2.48
C THR A 185 1.52 15.80 -1.40
N ASP A 186 0.98 15.40 -0.25
CA ASP A 186 1.73 14.71 0.80
C ASP A 186 2.26 13.36 0.33
N ALA A 187 1.48 12.65 -0.49
CA ALA A 187 1.91 11.39 -1.05
C ALA A 187 3.10 11.57 -1.99
N MET A 188 3.07 12.62 -2.83
CA MET A 188 4.15 13.02 -3.72
C MET A 188 5.38 13.54 -2.95
N ALA A 189 5.17 14.35 -1.91
CA ALA A 189 6.21 14.88 -1.04
C ALA A 189 7.00 13.75 -0.39
N TYR A 190 6.33 12.74 0.14
CA TYR A 190 6.97 11.55 0.70
C TYR A 190 7.88 10.84 -0.32
N GLN A 191 7.38 10.61 -1.54
CA GLN A 191 8.15 9.95 -2.59
C GLN A 191 9.39 10.75 -2.99
N PHE A 192 9.24 12.08 -3.11
CA PHE A 192 10.32 12.96 -3.51
C PHE A 192 11.34 13.18 -2.40
N ALA A 193 10.94 13.15 -1.13
CA ALA A 193 11.84 13.32 0.00
C ALA A 193 12.96 12.24 0.05
N HIS A 194 12.77 11.08 -0.58
CA HIS A 194 13.83 10.09 -0.77
C HIS A 194 14.92 10.53 -1.75
N ALA A 195 14.54 11.24 -2.82
CA ALA A 195 15.42 11.62 -3.91
C ALA A 195 16.09 13.00 -3.68
N PHE A 196 15.35 13.97 -3.15
CA PHE A 196 15.80 15.34 -2.97
C PHE A 196 16.28 15.57 -1.53
N LYS A 197 17.55 15.93 -1.38
CA LYS A 197 18.20 16.11 -0.07
C LYS A 197 18.87 17.48 0.01
N GLY A 198 18.97 18.01 1.24
CA GLY A 198 19.65 19.28 1.53
C GLY A 198 18.76 20.28 2.25
N SER A 199 19.16 21.56 2.20
CA SER A 199 18.33 22.66 2.71
C SER A 199 17.08 22.86 1.87
N LYS A 200 16.12 23.63 2.40
CA LYS A 200 14.87 23.94 1.72
C LYS A 200 15.11 24.64 0.38
N GLU A 201 16.03 25.60 0.35
CA GLU A 201 16.37 26.40 -0.83
C GLU A 201 16.94 25.53 -1.94
N LYS A 202 17.80 24.56 -1.57
CA LYS A 202 18.33 23.59 -2.52
C LYS A 202 17.21 22.71 -3.11
N VAL A 203 16.32 22.19 -2.26
CA VAL A 203 15.20 21.35 -2.72
C VAL A 203 14.30 22.13 -3.66
N ILE A 204 13.99 23.40 -3.35
CA ILE A 204 13.19 24.28 -4.24
C ILE A 204 13.89 24.44 -5.60
N ALA A 205 15.19 24.76 -5.59
CA ALA A 205 15.95 24.91 -6.83
C ALA A 205 15.97 23.62 -7.67
N ASP A 206 16.17 22.47 -7.02
CA ASP A 206 16.16 21.16 -7.68
C ASP A 206 14.77 20.81 -8.25
N LEU A 207 13.67 21.17 -7.56
CA LEU A 207 12.30 20.98 -8.05
C LEU A 207 11.99 21.87 -9.25
N LEU A 208 12.37 23.15 -9.21
CA LEU A 208 12.19 24.09 -10.32
C LEU A 208 12.99 23.65 -11.56
N ALA A 209 14.17 23.07 -11.36
CA ALA A 209 15.00 22.54 -12.44
C ALA A 209 14.38 21.35 -13.19
N LEU A 210 13.33 20.72 -12.65
CA LEU A 210 12.57 19.69 -13.37
C LEU A 210 11.78 20.25 -14.56
N GLY A 211 11.56 21.57 -14.62
CA GLY A 211 10.83 22.22 -15.71
C GLY A 211 9.36 21.81 -15.80
N ASN A 212 8.76 21.38 -14.69
CA ASN A 212 7.35 21.02 -14.64
C ASN A 212 6.49 22.31 -14.61
N PRO A 213 5.58 22.52 -15.58
CA PRO A 213 4.77 23.75 -15.64
C PRO A 213 3.83 23.96 -14.45
N ILE A 214 3.62 22.94 -13.61
CA ILE A 214 2.79 23.03 -12.40
C ILE A 214 3.63 23.40 -11.16
N LEU A 215 4.94 23.13 -11.19
CA LEU A 215 5.84 23.44 -10.08
C LEU A 215 6.41 24.85 -10.26
N GLU A 216 5.57 25.88 -10.13
CA GLU A 216 6.06 27.24 -9.99
C GLU A 216 6.66 27.46 -8.58
N HIS A 217 7.18 28.65 -8.31
CA HIS A 217 7.93 28.90 -7.07
C HIS A 217 7.11 28.64 -5.81
N GLU A 218 5.81 28.97 -5.81
CA GLU A 218 4.92 28.75 -4.66
C GLU A 218 4.67 27.27 -4.43
N GLU A 219 4.28 26.52 -5.47
CA GLU A 219 4.04 25.08 -5.40
C GLU A 219 5.32 24.30 -5.05
N ALA A 220 6.47 24.70 -5.61
CA ALA A 220 7.76 24.12 -5.26
C ALA A 220 8.13 24.39 -3.80
N THR A 221 7.76 25.55 -3.26
CA THR A 221 7.98 25.89 -1.85
C THR A 221 7.10 25.05 -0.93
N ASP A 222 5.79 24.97 -1.19
CA ASP A 222 4.86 24.11 -0.42
C ASP A 222 5.30 22.65 -0.45
N LEU A 223 5.62 22.13 -1.64
CA LEU A 223 6.09 20.74 -1.78
C LEU A 223 7.40 20.51 -1.03
N ALA A 224 8.36 21.43 -1.09
CA ALA A 224 9.62 21.33 -0.36
C ALA A 224 9.42 21.34 1.17
N GLU A 225 8.50 22.16 1.69
CA GLU A 225 8.14 22.17 3.12
C GLU A 225 7.56 20.81 3.55
N ARG A 226 6.59 20.29 2.80
CA ARG A 226 6.00 18.97 3.05
C ARG A 226 7.06 17.88 2.99
N MET A 227 7.97 17.91 2.02
CA MET A 227 9.08 16.96 1.89
C MET A 227 9.99 16.98 3.13
N ILE A 228 10.30 18.16 3.67
CA ILE A 228 11.13 18.29 4.87
C ILE A 228 10.42 17.71 6.10
N ASN A 229 9.12 18.01 6.26
CA ASN A 229 8.32 17.51 7.37
C ASN A 229 8.15 15.97 7.35
N GLN A 230 8.27 15.34 6.18
CA GLN A 230 8.15 13.89 6.04
C GLN A 230 9.47 13.14 6.35
N ARG A 231 10.61 13.83 6.48
CA ARG A 231 11.95 13.21 6.57
C ARG A 231 12.10 12.19 7.70
N GLU A 232 11.47 12.44 8.83
CA GLU A 232 11.55 11.57 10.01
C GLU A 232 10.79 10.25 9.83
N PHE A 233 9.83 10.21 8.90
CA PHE A 233 8.98 9.07 8.62
C PHE A 233 9.43 8.28 7.37
N LEU A 234 10.54 8.69 6.75
CA LEU A 234 11.03 8.02 5.55
C LEU A 234 11.51 6.62 5.86
N ASN A 235 11.27 5.73 4.91
CA ASN A 235 11.79 4.38 4.93
C ASN A 235 13.32 4.38 5.09
N PRO A 236 13.85 3.81 6.18
CA PRO A 236 15.28 3.87 6.48
C PRO A 236 16.13 3.01 5.54
N LEU A 237 15.54 2.10 4.76
CA LEU A 237 16.26 1.25 3.80
C LEU A 237 16.84 2.03 2.61
N TYR A 238 16.40 3.26 2.39
CA TYR A 238 17.01 4.16 1.41
C TYR A 238 18.38 4.67 1.87
N ASN A 239 18.70 4.58 3.16
CA ASN A 239 19.98 5.00 3.70
C ASN A 239 21.05 3.94 3.42
N ASN A 240 22.19 4.37 2.89
CA ASN A 240 23.32 3.49 2.58
C ASN A 240 23.00 2.37 1.56
N LEU A 241 22.07 2.63 0.63
CA LEU A 241 21.80 1.73 -0.47
C LEU A 241 22.99 1.74 -1.45
N ASN A 242 23.58 0.57 -1.70
CA ASN A 242 24.70 0.40 -2.64
C ASN A 242 24.24 0.34 -4.12
N ILE A 243 23.07 0.91 -4.43
CA ILE A 243 22.46 0.89 -5.75
C ILE A 243 22.17 2.34 -6.15
N PRO A 244 22.70 2.82 -7.29
CA PRO A 244 22.37 4.14 -7.79
C PRO A 244 20.87 4.28 -8.07
N MET A 245 20.25 5.28 -7.46
CA MET A 245 18.83 5.63 -7.65
C MET A 245 18.67 6.50 -8.90
N THR A 246 18.88 5.92 -10.08
CA THR A 246 18.83 6.62 -11.37
C THR A 246 17.95 5.90 -12.39
N GLY A 247 17.40 6.64 -13.36
CA GLY A 247 16.80 6.07 -14.58
C GLY A 247 15.32 5.70 -14.52
N GLY A 248 14.43 6.71 -14.41
CA GLY A 248 12.99 6.54 -14.62
C GLY A 248 12.36 5.52 -13.66
N MET A 249 12.49 5.80 -12.36
CA MET A 249 11.97 4.94 -11.30
C MET A 249 10.44 4.96 -11.25
N ILE A 250 9.87 3.84 -10.83
CA ILE A 250 8.43 3.62 -10.71
C ILE A 250 8.07 3.71 -9.23
N PHE A 251 7.11 4.58 -8.93
CA PHE A 251 6.44 4.66 -7.65
C PHE A 251 5.02 4.14 -7.85
N SER A 252 4.71 2.97 -7.30
CA SER A 252 3.36 2.41 -7.35
C SER A 252 2.66 2.72 -6.03
N SER A 253 1.47 3.32 -6.11
CA SER A 253 0.57 3.37 -4.96
C SER A 253 -0.01 1.98 -4.71
N LYS A 254 0.10 1.49 -3.48
CA LYS A 254 -0.48 0.22 -3.03
C LYS A 254 -1.59 0.53 -2.04
N GLY A 255 -2.77 -0.05 -2.20
CA GLY A 255 -3.89 0.31 -1.33
C GLY A 255 -5.26 -0.20 -1.74
N GLY A 256 -5.35 -1.25 -2.56
CA GLY A 256 -6.61 -1.96 -2.77
C GLY A 256 -7.55 -1.45 -3.86
N GLY A 257 -7.16 -0.41 -4.60
CA GLY A 257 -7.87 0.02 -5.82
C GLY A 257 -9.03 0.98 -5.56
N SER A 258 -10.05 0.90 -6.41
CA SER A 258 -11.22 1.80 -6.38
C SER A 258 -12.21 1.46 -5.28
N MET A 259 -13.14 2.36 -4.99
CA MET A 259 -14.19 2.14 -3.99
C MET A 259 -15.04 0.91 -4.30
N GLU A 260 -15.41 0.73 -5.56
CA GLU A 260 -16.24 -0.37 -6.06
C GLU A 260 -15.56 -1.73 -5.85
N ALA A 261 -14.27 -1.77 -6.16
CA ALA A 261 -13.39 -2.91 -5.90
C ALA A 261 -13.35 -3.26 -4.41
N ILE A 262 -13.13 -2.26 -3.55
CA ILE A 262 -13.05 -2.43 -2.10
C ILE A 262 -14.38 -2.90 -1.50
N GLN A 263 -15.52 -2.36 -1.97
CA GLN A 263 -16.84 -2.80 -1.52
C GLN A 263 -17.10 -4.27 -1.82
N MET A 264 -16.78 -4.71 -3.04
CA MET A 264 -16.93 -6.11 -3.42
C MET A 264 -16.03 -7.04 -2.61
N LEU A 265 -14.78 -6.63 -2.36
CA LEU A 265 -13.86 -7.42 -1.54
C LEU A 265 -14.32 -7.49 -0.08
N ALA A 266 -14.80 -6.38 0.48
CA ALA A 266 -15.35 -6.33 1.83
C ALA A 266 -16.60 -7.22 1.98
N GLU A 267 -17.49 -7.21 0.98
CA GLU A 267 -18.63 -8.12 0.94
C GLU A 267 -18.19 -9.59 0.85
N ALA A 268 -17.20 -9.90 0.01
CA ALA A 268 -16.68 -11.25 -0.14
C ALA A 268 -16.01 -11.80 1.13
N THR A 269 -15.43 -10.93 1.97
CA THR A 269 -14.79 -11.31 3.24
C THR A 269 -15.68 -11.12 4.46
N GLY A 270 -16.87 -10.55 4.29
CA GLY A 270 -17.70 -10.11 5.42
C GLY A 270 -17.04 -9.05 6.29
N SER A 271 -16.06 -8.31 5.74
CA SER A 271 -15.32 -7.28 6.47
C SER A 271 -16.02 -5.93 6.42
N SER A 272 -15.85 -5.12 7.45
CA SER A 272 -16.05 -3.68 7.34
C SER A 272 -14.93 -3.05 6.52
N ILE A 273 -15.14 -1.84 6.00
CA ILE A 273 -14.10 -1.06 5.32
C ILE A 273 -13.56 -0.03 6.30
N PHE A 274 -12.26 0.14 6.32
CA PHE A 274 -11.62 1.26 7.00
C PHE A 274 -10.64 1.96 6.08
N THR A 275 -10.59 3.29 6.14
CA THR A 275 -9.57 4.07 5.44
C THR A 275 -8.98 5.16 6.32
N PRO A 276 -7.64 5.29 6.39
CA PRO A 276 -7.00 6.42 7.03
C PRO A 276 -7.06 7.70 6.17
N ASP A 277 -7.37 7.55 4.87
CA ASP A 277 -7.36 8.63 3.89
C ASP A 277 -8.70 9.37 3.92
N LYS A 278 -8.67 10.67 4.22
CA LYS A 278 -9.82 11.59 4.21
C LYS A 278 -10.50 11.61 2.85
N GLY A 279 -9.75 11.51 1.76
CA GLY A 279 -10.27 11.42 0.40
C GLY A 279 -11.16 10.21 0.20
N ASN A 280 -10.69 9.03 0.61
CA ASN A 280 -11.47 7.78 0.56
C ASN A 280 -12.65 7.84 1.54
N TRP A 281 -12.47 8.47 2.70
CA TRP A 281 -13.56 8.69 3.66
C TRP A 281 -14.70 9.54 3.08
N GLY A 282 -14.35 10.60 2.35
CA GLY A 282 -15.31 11.43 1.62
C GLY A 282 -16.04 10.65 0.52
N GLN A 283 -15.38 9.67 -0.11
CA GLN A 283 -16.04 8.77 -1.07
C GLN A 283 -17.07 7.87 -0.37
N LEU A 284 -16.72 7.24 0.76
CA LEU A 284 -17.65 6.40 1.52
C LEU A 284 -18.88 7.17 2.01
N LYS A 285 -18.71 8.40 2.49
CA LYS A 285 -19.83 9.24 2.96
C LYS A 285 -20.84 9.61 1.87
N ARG A 286 -20.44 9.59 0.60
CA ARG A 286 -21.29 9.94 -0.53
C ARG A 286 -22.13 8.77 -1.04
N LEU A 287 -21.92 7.57 -0.50
CA LEU A 287 -22.82 6.46 -0.75
C LEU A 287 -24.11 6.75 0.02
N ASP A 288 -25.19 7.11 -0.71
CA ASP A 288 -26.55 7.35 -0.19
C ASP A 288 -27.22 6.12 0.46
N ASN A 289 -26.46 5.05 0.70
CA ASN A 289 -26.82 3.86 1.45
C ASN A 289 -25.71 3.55 2.46
N LEU A 290 -25.38 4.50 3.34
CA LEU A 290 -24.81 4.12 4.64
C LEU A 290 -25.91 3.40 5.42
N ASP A 291 -26.20 2.17 5.03
CA ASP A 291 -26.81 1.24 5.95
C ASP A 291 -25.77 1.05 7.05
N PHE A 292 -25.98 1.76 8.15
CA PHE A 292 -25.19 1.61 9.36
C PHE A 292 -25.15 0.14 9.80
N SER A 293 -26.03 -0.75 9.32
CA SER A 293 -25.93 -2.20 9.55
C SER A 293 -24.67 -2.84 8.93
N LEU A 294 -24.17 -2.35 7.79
CA LEU A 294 -22.92 -2.83 7.16
C LEU A 294 -21.68 -2.27 7.87
N TYR A 295 -21.81 -1.06 8.44
CA TYR A 295 -20.78 -0.43 9.27
C TYR A 295 -20.78 -0.96 10.72
N CYS A 296 -21.93 -1.45 11.20
CA CYS A 296 -22.20 -1.84 12.58
C CYS A 296 -22.69 -3.28 12.71
N LYS A 297 -22.04 -4.25 12.05
CA LYS A 297 -22.08 -5.62 12.58
C LYS A 297 -21.41 -5.75 13.97
N VAL A 298 -20.86 -4.66 14.53
CA VAL A 298 -20.14 -4.68 15.83
C VAL A 298 -20.61 -3.65 16.87
N VAL A 299 -21.51 -2.69 16.60
CA VAL A 299 -21.80 -1.62 17.60
C VAL A 299 -23.23 -1.61 18.19
N SER A 300 -24.16 -2.49 17.80
CA SER A 300 -25.56 -2.38 18.30
C SER A 300 -26.14 -3.55 19.11
N ASN A 301 -25.38 -4.61 19.43
CA ASN A 301 -25.91 -5.72 20.25
C ASN A 301 -25.53 -5.69 21.74
N VAL A 302 -24.95 -4.60 22.24
CA VAL A 302 -24.86 -4.38 23.69
C VAL A 302 -26.04 -3.52 24.11
N LYS A 303 -27.11 -4.16 24.63
CA LYS A 303 -28.11 -3.46 25.45
C LYS A 303 -27.42 -2.95 26.72
N LEU A 304 -26.96 -1.71 26.70
CA LEU A 304 -26.65 -1.00 27.94
C LEU A 304 -27.98 -0.59 28.58
N ASN A 305 -28.50 -1.43 29.46
CA ASN A 305 -29.47 -1.01 30.45
C ASN A 305 -28.76 -0.07 31.41
N LEU A 306 -28.97 1.22 31.25
CA LEU A 306 -28.62 2.23 32.24
C LEU A 306 -29.90 2.59 32.99
N ASN A 307 -29.99 2.11 34.23
CA ASN A 307 -30.82 2.73 35.27
C ASN A 307 -30.07 3.94 35.84
#